data_AF-A0A1I1IND7-F1
#
_entry.id   AF-A0A1I1IND7-F1
#
_cell.length_a   1.000
_cell.length_b   1.000
_cell.length_c   1.000
_cell.angle_alpha   90.00
_cell.angle_beta   90.00
_cell.angle_gamma   90.00
#
_symmetry.space_group_name_H-M   'P 1'
#
loop_
_entity.id
_entity.type
_entity.pdbx_description
1 polymer ?
#
loop_
_entity_poly.entity_id
_entity_poly.type
_entity_poly.pdbx_seq_one_letter_code
_entity_poly.pdbx_strand_id
1 'polypeptide(L)'
;MSGSGGQSNVEIDPQQVANATAQMDATASKLESSWTDAISAIEGLNNAGTWGTDGPGEEFQRAYTESGGTEVGAKGQAAVTDVGKFGPDVRTAVQNSLASDEVQAGQVDVDVKGL
;
A
#
# COMPACT_ATOMS: atom_id res chain seq x y z
N MET A 1 32.74 16.85 30.10
CA MET A 1 32.31 16.48 28.74
C MET A 1 30.84 16.12 28.83
N SER A 2 29.96 17.12 28.71
CA SER A 2 28.51 16.87 28.68
C SER A 2 28.11 16.63 27.23
N GLY A 3 27.78 15.38 26.92
CA GLY A 3 27.18 15.03 25.64
C GLY A 3 25.80 15.65 25.54
N SER A 4 25.67 16.67 24.71
CA SER A 4 24.39 17.15 24.20
C SER A 4 23.79 16.03 23.35
N GLY A 5 22.95 15.20 23.98
CA GLY A 5 22.08 14.27 23.26
C GLY A 5 21.03 15.10 22.54
N GLY A 6 21.29 15.43 21.28
CA GLY A 6 20.31 16.08 20.42
C GLY A 6 19.10 15.18 20.25
N GLN A 7 18.05 15.40 21.05
CA GLN A 7 16.73 14.86 20.77
C GLN A 7 16.33 15.39 19.38
N SER A 8 16.26 14.49 18.41
CA SER A 8 15.74 14.82 17.09
C SER A 8 14.25 15.06 17.26
N ASN A 9 13.84 16.33 17.32
CA ASN A 9 12.44 16.70 17.43
C ASN A 9 11.75 16.32 16.10
N VAL A 10 10.85 15.33 16.14
CA VAL A 10 10.07 14.94 14.96
C VAL A 10 8.87 15.87 14.90
N GLU A 11 8.90 16.83 13.98
CA GLU A 11 7.77 17.72 13.73
C GLU A 11 6.89 17.15 12.62
N ILE A 12 5.66 16.76 12.96
CA ILE A 12 4.67 16.27 12.01
C ILE A 12 3.77 17.44 11.60
N ASP A 13 3.77 17.79 10.32
CA ASP A 13 2.80 18.71 9.74
C ASP A 13 1.48 17.95 9.42
N PRO A 14 0.38 18.19 10.16
CA PRO A 14 -0.86 17.47 9.97
C PRO A 14 -1.50 17.72 8.60
N GLN A 15 -1.31 18.92 8.02
CA GLN A 15 -1.86 19.27 6.73
C GLN A 15 -1.13 18.54 5.60
N GLN A 16 0.19 18.42 5.68
CA GLN A 16 0.96 17.63 4.72
C GLN A 16 0.60 16.15 4.78
N VAL A 17 0.44 15.58 5.98
CA VAL A 17 -0.01 14.18 6.15
C VAL A 17 -1.41 13.99 5.56
N ALA A 18 -2.35 14.90 5.84
CA ALA A 18 -3.70 14.83 5.30
C ALA A 18 -3.70 14.88 3.76
N ASN A 19 -2.94 15.81 3.16
CA ASN A 19 -2.83 15.94 1.71
C ASN A 19 -2.20 14.70 1.07
N ALA A 20 -1.11 14.18 1.64
CA ALA A 20 -0.41 13.01 1.12
C ALA A 20 -1.29 11.75 1.19
N THR A 21 -1.95 11.52 2.33
CA THR A 21 -2.82 10.34 2.49
C THR A 21 -4.06 10.41 1.59
N ALA A 22 -4.60 11.61 1.34
CA ALA A 22 -5.69 11.79 0.36
C ALA A 22 -5.24 11.45 -1.08
N GLN A 23 -4.01 11.83 -1.46
CA GLN A 23 -3.45 11.46 -2.78
C GLN A 23 -3.20 9.95 -2.89
N MET A 24 -2.76 9.31 -1.81
CA MET A 24 -2.57 7.86 -1.76
C MET A 24 -3.91 7.13 -1.94
N ASP A 25 -4.96 7.55 -1.23
CA ASP A 25 -6.29 6.95 -1.36
C ASP A 25 -6.82 7.09 -2.80
N ALA A 26 -6.72 8.29 -3.39
CA ALA A 26 -7.15 8.52 -4.77
C ALA A 26 -6.37 7.65 -5.78
N THR A 27 -5.07 7.48 -5.55
CA THR A 27 -4.22 6.63 -6.38
C THR A 27 -4.58 5.16 -6.22
N ALA A 28 -4.81 4.69 -5.00
CA ALA A 28 -5.21 3.33 -4.70
C ALA A 28 -6.56 2.99 -5.34
N SER A 29 -7.57 3.85 -5.22
CA SER A 29 -8.87 3.65 -5.87
C SER A 29 -8.76 3.60 -7.40
N LYS A 30 -7.94 4.47 -7.99
CA LYS A 30 -7.70 4.45 -9.44
C LYS A 30 -7.01 3.17 -9.87
N LEU A 31 -6.02 2.71 -9.11
CA LEU A 31 -5.31 1.47 -9.36
C LEU A 31 -6.26 0.27 -9.28
N GLU A 32 -7.10 0.21 -8.24
CA GLU A 32 -8.09 -0.86 -8.06
C GLU A 32 -9.10 -0.94 -9.22
N SER A 33 -9.64 0.20 -9.63
CA SER A 33 -10.55 0.26 -10.79
C SER A 33 -9.83 -0.19 -12.08
N SER A 34 -8.63 0.32 -12.34
CA SER A 34 -7.88 0.00 -13.55
C SER A 34 -7.47 -1.47 -13.60
N TRP A 35 -7.12 -2.05 -12.44
CA TRP A 35 -6.81 -3.46 -12.31
C TRP A 35 -8.04 -4.34 -12.55
N THR A 36 -9.18 -3.98 -11.96
CA THR A 36 -10.45 -4.70 -12.13
C THR A 36 -10.86 -4.75 -13.61
N ASP A 37 -10.76 -3.62 -14.31
CA ASP A 37 -11.08 -3.54 -15.73
C ASP A 37 -10.13 -4.41 -16.58
N ALA A 38 -8.82 -4.33 -16.29
CA ALA A 38 -7.80 -5.09 -17.00
C ALA A 38 -7.95 -6.61 -16.81
N ILE A 39 -8.15 -7.06 -15.56
CA ILE A 39 -8.28 -8.50 -15.29
C ILE A 39 -9.58 -9.06 -15.84
N SER A 40 -10.68 -8.30 -15.78
CA SER A 40 -11.96 -8.69 -16.40
C SER A 40 -11.82 -8.88 -17.91
N ALA A 41 -11.06 -8.00 -18.58
CA ALA A 41 -10.78 -8.14 -20.01
C ALA A 41 -9.92 -9.39 -20.32
N ILE A 42 -8.90 -9.67 -19.50
CA ILE A 42 -8.06 -10.86 -19.65
C ILE A 42 -8.88 -12.14 -19.42
N GLU A 43 -9.68 -12.19 -18.35
CA GLU A 43 -10.55 -13.34 -18.04
C GLU A 43 -11.59 -13.58 -19.13
N GLY A 44 -12.14 -12.50 -19.71
CA GLY A 44 -13.03 -12.61 -20.86
C GLY A 44 -12.38 -13.27 -22.08
N LEU A 45 -11.06 -13.12 -22.26
CA LEU A 45 -10.28 -13.73 -23.33
C LEU A 45 -9.75 -15.13 -22.98
N ASN A 46 -9.72 -15.50 -21.70
CA ASN A 46 -9.26 -16.81 -21.20
C ASN A 46 -10.37 -17.87 -21.25
N ASN A 47 -11.05 -18.01 -22.39
CA ASN A 47 -12.03 -19.08 -22.58
C ASN A 47 -11.59 -20.03 -23.71
N ALA A 48 -12.01 -21.29 -23.62
CA ALA A 48 -11.62 -22.37 -24.55
C ALA A 48 -11.95 -22.08 -26.03
N GLY A 49 -12.83 -21.11 -26.31
CA GLY A 49 -13.19 -20.71 -27.67
C GLY A 49 -12.37 -19.58 -28.24
N THR A 50 -11.59 -18.85 -27.43
CA THR A 50 -10.92 -17.62 -27.88
C THR A 50 -9.65 -17.90 -28.67
N TRP A 51 -8.92 -18.95 -28.33
CA TRP A 51 -7.61 -19.23 -28.93
C TRP A 51 -7.66 -20.26 -30.06
N GLY A 52 -8.81 -20.90 -30.26
CA GLY A 52 -8.97 -22.00 -31.20
C GLY A 52 -8.55 -23.34 -30.59
N THR A 53 -9.09 -24.41 -31.16
CA THR A 53 -8.74 -25.80 -30.82
C THR A 53 -7.79 -26.41 -31.86
N ASP A 54 -7.11 -25.56 -32.64
CA ASP A 54 -6.08 -25.97 -33.57
C ASP A 54 -4.71 -25.98 -32.87
N GLY A 55 -3.71 -26.56 -33.52
CA GLY A 55 -2.36 -26.70 -32.94
C GLY A 55 -1.79 -25.38 -32.37
N PRO A 56 -1.91 -24.23 -33.07
CA PRO A 56 -1.53 -22.93 -32.53
C PRO A 56 -2.31 -22.50 -31.28
N GLY A 57 -3.62 -22.71 -31.24
CA GLY A 57 -4.46 -22.37 -30.08
C GLY A 57 -4.12 -23.18 -28.83
N GLU A 58 -3.91 -24.48 -28.99
CA GLU A 58 -3.47 -25.38 -27.92
C GLU A 58 -2.07 -25.02 -27.40
N GLU A 59 -1.14 -24.66 -28.30
CA GLU A 59 0.21 -24.23 -27.94
C GLU A 59 0.18 -22.93 -27.13
N PHE A 60 -0.62 -21.96 -27.56
CA PHE A 60 -0.78 -20.71 -26.83
C PHE A 60 -1.38 -20.96 -25.44
N GLN A 61 -2.44 -21.77 -25.35
CA GLN A 61 -3.06 -22.12 -24.08
C GLN A 61 -2.05 -22.72 -23.11
N ARG A 62 -1.25 -23.68 -23.57
CA ARG A 62 -0.21 -24.32 -22.78
C ARG A 62 0.81 -23.29 -22.30
N ALA A 63 1.39 -22.51 -23.22
CA ALA A 63 2.42 -21.52 -22.88
C ALA A 63 1.90 -20.44 -21.92
N TYR A 64 0.65 -20.02 -22.10
CA TYR A 64 -0.02 -19.06 -21.22
C TYR A 64 -0.16 -19.60 -19.79
N THR A 65 -0.63 -20.84 -19.64
CA THR A 65 -0.74 -21.48 -18.32
C THR A 65 0.62 -21.74 -17.68
N GLU A 66 1.59 -22.29 -18.42
CA GLU A 66 2.94 -22.59 -17.92
C GLU A 66 3.71 -21.32 -17.50
N SER A 67 3.47 -20.20 -18.17
CA SER A 67 4.07 -18.90 -17.81
C SER A 67 3.36 -18.22 -16.62
N GLY A 68 2.35 -18.85 -16.03
CA GLY A 68 1.60 -18.31 -14.90
C GLY A 68 0.54 -17.28 -15.28
N GLY A 69 0.08 -17.25 -16.54
CA GLY A 69 -0.96 -16.32 -17.01
C GLY A 69 -2.25 -16.41 -16.19
N THR A 70 -2.61 -17.62 -15.72
CA THR A 70 -3.76 -17.85 -14.84
C THR A 70 -3.54 -17.36 -13.40
N GLU A 71 -2.30 -17.08 -13.00
CA GLU A 71 -1.95 -16.59 -11.66
C GLU A 71 -1.89 -15.06 -11.60
N VAL A 72 -1.82 -14.39 -12.74
CA VAL A 72 -1.69 -12.92 -12.85
C VAL A 72 -2.82 -12.21 -12.11
N GLY A 73 -4.06 -12.71 -12.20
CA GLY A 73 -5.21 -12.16 -11.49
C GLY A 73 -5.02 -12.12 -9.97
N ALA A 74 -4.66 -13.25 -9.37
CA ALA A 74 -4.46 -13.34 -7.93
C ALA A 74 -3.24 -12.54 -7.46
N LYS A 75 -2.11 -12.63 -8.18
CA LYS A 75 -0.87 -11.92 -7.82
C LYS A 75 -1.01 -10.41 -7.95
N GLY A 76 -1.63 -9.93 -9.02
CA GLY A 76 -1.85 -8.50 -9.18
C GLY A 76 -2.88 -7.97 -8.19
N GLN A 77 -3.95 -8.73 -7.88
CA GLN A 77 -4.90 -8.32 -6.85
C GLN A 77 -4.22 -8.16 -5.48
N ALA A 78 -3.32 -9.07 -5.11
CA ALA A 78 -2.55 -8.96 -3.87
C ALA A 78 -1.72 -7.66 -3.83
N ALA A 79 -1.04 -7.33 -4.94
CA ALA A 79 -0.25 -6.10 -5.04
C ALA A 79 -1.12 -4.83 -4.96
N VAL A 80 -2.30 -4.82 -5.60
CA VAL A 80 -3.27 -3.71 -5.50
C VAL A 80 -3.75 -3.54 -4.07
N THR A 81 -4.08 -4.65 -3.39
CA THR A 81 -4.47 -4.64 -1.98
C THR A 81 -3.37 -4.10 -1.08
N ASP A 82 -2.10 -4.43 -1.34
CA ASP A 82 -0.98 -3.92 -0.55
C ASP A 82 -0.78 -2.41 -0.74
N VAL A 83 -0.93 -1.90 -1.97
CA VAL A 83 -0.91 -0.44 -2.22
C VAL A 83 -2.05 0.25 -1.47
N GLY A 84 -3.23 -0.36 -1.41
CA GLY A 84 -4.39 0.18 -0.69
C GLY A 84 -4.18 0.32 0.83
N LYS A 85 -3.24 -0.43 1.42
CA LYS A 85 -2.93 -0.34 2.86
C LYS A 85 -2.06 0.86 3.22
N PHE A 86 -1.33 1.43 2.27
CA PHE A 86 -0.30 2.42 2.56
C PHE A 86 -0.86 3.71 3.19
N GLY A 87 -1.99 4.23 2.70
CA GLY A 87 -2.66 5.40 3.29
C GLY A 87 -3.07 5.17 4.76
N PRO A 88 -3.85 4.12 5.06
CA PRO A 88 -4.19 3.73 6.44
C PRO A 88 -2.97 3.51 7.35
N ASP A 89 -1.92 2.84 6.86
CA ASP A 89 -0.70 2.57 7.64
C ASP A 89 0.02 3.86 8.01
N VAL A 90 0.13 4.82 7.07
CA VAL A 90 0.71 6.14 7.33
C VAL A 90 -0.10 6.90 8.38
N ARG A 91 -1.44 6.90 8.30
CA ARG A 91 -2.29 7.56 9.32
C ARG A 91 -2.07 6.96 10.70
N THR A 92 -2.02 5.63 10.77
CA THR A 92 -1.79 4.90 12.02
C THR A 92 -0.42 5.22 12.61
N ALA A 93 0.62 5.24 11.77
CA ALA A 93 1.97 5.60 12.19
C ALA A 93 2.03 7.03 12.75
N VAL A 94 1.39 7.99 12.08
CA VAL A 94 1.33 9.39 12.54
C VAL A 94 0.59 9.52 13.87
N GLN A 95 -0.55 8.86 14.02
CA GLN A 95 -1.30 8.86 15.28
C GLN A 95 -0.49 8.26 16.43
N ASN A 96 0.20 7.15 16.18
CA ASN A 96 1.06 6.50 17.18
C ASN A 96 2.24 7.39 17.58
N SER A 97 2.86 8.10 16.63
CA SER A 97 3.94 9.05 16.91
C SER A 97 3.45 10.20 17.80
N LEU A 98 2.32 10.83 17.44
CA LEU A 98 1.74 11.93 18.22
C LEU A 98 1.38 11.48 19.66
N ALA A 99 0.79 10.30 19.81
CA ALA A 99 0.47 9.76 21.13
C ALA A 99 1.72 9.45 21.97
N SER A 100 2.80 8.96 21.34
CA SER A 100 4.09 8.75 22.00
C SER A 100 4.71 10.07 22.47
N ASP A 101 4.63 11.12 21.65
CA ASP A 101 5.14 12.45 22.00
C ASP A 101 4.36 13.06 23.18
N GLU A 102 3.03 12.90 23.21
CA GLU A 102 2.20 13.33 24.34
C GLU A 102 2.60 12.62 25.65
N VAL A 103 2.88 11.31 25.60
CA VAL A 103 3.33 10.54 26.77
C VAL A 103 4.70 11.00 27.26
N GLN A 104 5.64 11.25 26.34
CA GLN A 104 6.98 11.72 26.72
C GLN A 104 6.95 13.16 27.26
N ALA A 105 6.22 14.07 26.62
CA ALA A 105 6.04 15.44 27.11
C ALA A 105 5.40 15.44 28.51
N GLY A 106 4.39 14.59 28.71
CA GLY A 106 3.74 14.40 30.01
C GLY A 106 4.62 13.79 31.09
N GLN A 107 5.71 13.08 30.74
CA GLN A 107 6.70 12.56 31.71
C GLN A 107 7.80 13.57 32.03
N VAL A 108 8.18 14.43 31.08
CA VAL A 108 9.19 15.48 31.28
C VAL A 108 8.66 16.63 32.14
N ASP A 109 7.36 16.95 32.05
CA ASP A 109 6.75 18.05 32.82
C ASP A 109 6.51 17.71 34.31
N VAL A 110 6.59 16.43 34.71
CA VAL A 110 6.35 16.01 36.11
C VAL A 110 7.59 16.09 37.00
N ASP A 111 8.79 16.33 36.44
CA ASP A 111 10.06 16.24 37.17
C ASP A 111 10.77 17.59 37.34
N VAL A 112 10.02 18.67 37.62
CA VAL A 112 10.58 19.93 38.13
C VAL A 112 9.84 20.38 39.40
N LYS A 113 9.91 19.55 40.44
CA LYS A 113 9.73 19.99 41.83
C LYS A 113 10.84 19.43 42.71
N GLY A 114 11.93 20.18 42.83
CA GLY A 114 12.87 19.99 43.94
C GLY A 114 14.34 20.14 43.59
N LEU A 115 14.78 21.33 43.17
CA LEU A 115 16.08 21.90 43.51
C LEU A 115 15.91 23.39 43.80
#